data_AF-A0A851HQM0-F1
#
_entry.id   AF-A0A851HQM0-F1
#
_cell.length_a   1.000
_cell.length_b   1.000
_cell.length_c   1.000
_cell.angle_alpha   90.00
_cell.angle_beta   90.00
_cell.angle_gamma   90.00
#
_symmetry.space_group_name_H-M   'P 1'
#
loop_
_entity.id
_entity.type
_entity.pdbx_description
1 polymer ?
#
loop_
_entity_poly.entity_id
_entity_poly.type
_entity_poly.pdbx_seq_one_letter_code
_entity_poly.pdbx_strand_id
1 'polypeptide(L)'
;MHPPVGDVFLFFGLFRPVEASGEGWRFIKSAPAFHALWGWLQIGEIHKVDQLAEKELAWARYHPHFHGQADANNTLYIASENLSLDGEDIALPGAGTFKKIHDEYRLTAPEAASPTQWRLPGFFYPSSFDLALSYHSNPARWSRAGEYCHLTSVSRGQEFVLDAAAYPDVSPWLEGLLRQA
;
A
#
# COMPACT_ATOMS: atom_id res chain seq x y z
N MET A 1 -4.14 -0.69 15.68
CA MET A 1 -3.85 0.75 15.79
C MET A 1 -4.48 1.39 14.55
N HIS A 2 -5.29 2.44 14.70
CA HIS A 2 -5.77 3.18 13.54
C HIS A 2 -4.66 4.15 13.11
N PRO A 3 -4.36 4.25 11.81
CA PRO A 3 -3.38 5.21 11.31
C PRO A 3 -3.89 6.65 11.56
N PRO A 4 -3.04 7.56 12.07
CA PRO A 4 -3.40 8.97 12.24
C PRO A 4 -3.42 9.75 10.92
N VAL A 5 -3.90 11.00 10.98
CA VAL A 5 -3.75 11.98 9.89
C VAL A 5 -2.27 12.16 9.57
N GLY A 6 -1.95 12.20 8.27
CA GLY A 6 -0.58 12.27 7.75
C GLY A 6 0.01 10.92 7.33
N ASP A 7 -0.49 9.80 7.87
CA ASP A 7 -0.06 8.46 7.44
C ASP A 7 -0.42 8.22 5.97
N VAL A 8 0.42 7.43 5.29
CA VAL A 8 0.25 7.09 3.87
C VAL A 8 -0.09 5.61 3.73
N PHE A 9 -1.24 5.35 3.11
CA PHE A 9 -1.56 4.05 2.56
C PHE A 9 -0.89 3.87 1.20
N LEU A 10 -0.21 2.73 1.04
CA LEU A 10 0.19 2.21 -0.26
C LEU A 10 -0.67 0.99 -0.57
N PHE A 11 -1.50 1.11 -1.61
CA PHE A 11 -2.37 0.02 -2.02
C PHE A 11 -1.62 -0.93 -2.94
N PHE A 12 -1.71 -2.22 -2.63
CA PHE A 12 -1.17 -3.28 -3.47
C PHE A 12 -2.23 -4.33 -3.79
N GLY A 13 -1.98 -5.12 -4.83
CA GLY A 13 -2.91 -6.15 -5.29
C GLY A 13 -2.20 -7.27 -6.04
N LEU A 14 -2.92 -8.38 -6.28
CA LEU A 14 -2.44 -9.50 -7.07
C LEU A 14 -2.83 -9.31 -8.54
N PHE A 15 -1.83 -9.16 -9.39
CA PHE A 15 -1.97 -8.96 -10.83
C PHE A 15 -1.42 -10.16 -11.60
N ARG A 16 -1.85 -10.27 -12.86
CA ARG A 16 -1.29 -11.22 -13.83
C ARG A 16 -1.36 -10.59 -15.22
N PRO A 17 -0.33 -10.77 -16.07
CA PRO A 17 -0.36 -10.27 -17.44
C PRO A 17 -1.57 -10.81 -18.22
N VAL A 18 -2.12 -9.95 -19.08
CA VAL A 18 -3.25 -10.26 -19.96
C VAL A 18 -2.85 -10.15 -21.42
N GLU A 19 -3.51 -10.93 -22.26
CA GLU A 19 -3.43 -10.86 -23.72
C GLU A 19 -4.82 -10.64 -24.30
N ALA A 20 -4.88 -9.91 -25.40
CA ALA A 20 -6.11 -9.77 -26.17
C ALA A 20 -6.47 -11.11 -26.84
N SER A 21 -7.75 -11.40 -26.91
CA SER A 21 -8.32 -12.57 -27.58
C SER A 21 -9.58 -12.15 -28.35
N GLY A 22 -10.13 -13.06 -29.15
CA GLY A 22 -11.38 -12.80 -29.88
C GLY A 22 -12.59 -12.48 -28.97
N GLU A 23 -12.51 -12.82 -27.68
CA GLU A 23 -13.57 -12.65 -26.68
C GLU A 23 -13.25 -11.52 -25.66
N GLY A 24 -12.20 -10.73 -25.90
CA GLY A 24 -11.73 -9.69 -24.99
C GLY A 24 -10.40 -10.05 -24.33
N TRP A 25 -10.17 -9.60 -23.11
CA TRP A 25 -8.91 -9.82 -22.40
C TRP A 25 -8.93 -11.12 -21.61
N ARG A 26 -7.84 -11.88 -21.67
CA ARG A 26 -7.66 -13.07 -20.83
C ARG A 26 -6.26 -13.09 -20.23
N PHE A 27 -6.10 -13.75 -19.09
CA PHE A 27 -4.77 -13.94 -18.52
C PHE A 27 -3.89 -14.80 -19.43
N ILE A 28 -2.61 -14.42 -19.52
CA ILE A 28 -1.57 -15.26 -20.09
C ILE A 28 -1.32 -16.41 -19.12
N LYS A 29 -1.71 -17.64 -19.49
CA LYS A 29 -1.70 -18.81 -18.58
C LYS A 29 -0.31 -19.17 -18.07
N SER A 30 0.73 -18.93 -18.88
CA SER A 30 2.12 -19.19 -18.53
C SER A 30 2.76 -18.09 -17.68
N ALA A 31 2.13 -16.90 -17.59
CA ALA A 31 2.68 -15.79 -16.85
C ALA A 31 2.38 -15.93 -15.35
N PRO A 32 3.39 -15.78 -14.47
CA PRO A 32 3.17 -15.83 -13.04
C PRO A 32 2.32 -14.65 -12.58
N ALA A 33 1.54 -14.86 -11.52
CA ALA A 33 0.91 -13.75 -10.81
C ALA A 33 1.94 -13.04 -9.93
N PHE A 34 1.76 -11.75 -9.70
CA PHE A 34 2.66 -10.92 -8.91
C PHE A 34 1.89 -9.88 -8.11
N HIS A 35 2.42 -9.53 -6.94
CA HIS A 35 1.98 -8.37 -6.19
C HIS A 35 2.65 -7.11 -6.72
N ALA A 36 1.85 -6.06 -6.88
CA ALA A 36 2.33 -4.72 -7.22
C ALA A 36 1.50 -3.65 -6.51
N LEU A 37 2.15 -2.52 -6.26
CA LEU A 37 1.52 -1.27 -5.85
C LEU A 37 0.68 -0.72 -7.01
N TRP A 38 -0.50 -0.20 -6.71
CA TRP A 38 -1.41 0.36 -7.72
C TRP A 38 -1.97 1.74 -7.34
N GLY A 39 -1.81 2.19 -6.10
CA GLY A 39 -2.21 3.54 -5.70
C GLY A 39 -1.76 3.93 -4.31
N TRP A 40 -2.08 5.15 -3.92
CA TRP A 40 -1.78 5.72 -2.62
C TRP A 40 -2.92 6.58 -2.09
N LEU A 41 -2.93 6.78 -0.77
CA LEU A 41 -3.75 7.76 -0.08
C LEU A 41 -3.01 8.22 1.19
N GLN A 42 -2.68 9.50 1.27
CA GLN A 42 -2.33 10.14 2.53
C GLN A 42 -3.62 10.56 3.23
N ILE A 43 -3.73 10.20 4.51
CA ILE A 43 -4.92 10.51 5.31
C ILE A 43 -4.94 12.00 5.62
N GLY A 44 -5.94 12.72 5.10
CA GLY A 44 -6.25 14.10 5.44
C GLY A 44 -7.28 14.22 6.56
N GLU A 45 -8.31 13.36 6.53
CA GLU A 45 -9.35 13.31 7.56
C GLU A 45 -9.73 11.88 7.92
N ILE A 46 -10.15 11.69 9.18
CA ILE A 46 -10.60 10.41 9.72
C ILE A 46 -11.98 10.59 10.32
N HIS A 47 -12.95 9.83 9.82
CA HIS A 47 -14.33 9.89 10.29
C HIS A 47 -14.79 8.52 10.77
N LYS A 48 -15.26 8.43 12.02
CA LYS A 48 -15.95 7.25 12.52
C LYS A 48 -17.38 7.29 12.00
N VAL A 49 -17.72 6.34 11.13
CA VAL A 49 -18.95 6.40 10.33
C VAL A 49 -20.19 6.47 11.21
N ASP A 50 -20.21 5.68 12.29
CA ASP A 50 -21.34 5.63 13.23
C ASP A 50 -21.48 6.89 14.10
N GLN A 51 -20.49 7.80 14.09
CA GLN A 51 -20.50 9.05 14.83
C GLN A 51 -20.93 10.25 13.95
N LEU A 52 -21.05 10.06 12.63
CA LEU A 52 -21.44 11.12 11.70
C LEU A 52 -22.95 11.37 11.70
N ALA A 53 -23.36 12.61 11.92
CA ALA A 53 -24.75 13.03 11.74
C ALA A 53 -25.16 12.93 10.27
N GLU A 54 -26.45 12.68 9.99
CA GLU A 54 -26.98 12.38 8.65
C GLU A 54 -26.57 13.37 7.54
N LYS A 55 -26.42 14.66 7.87
CA LYS A 55 -26.06 15.72 6.93
C LYS A 55 -24.55 15.84 6.69
N GLU A 56 -23.73 15.30 7.58
CA GLU A 56 -22.27 15.30 7.42
C GLU A 56 -21.88 14.34 6.31
N LEU A 57 -20.92 14.75 5.48
CA LEU A 57 -20.44 13.99 4.32
C LEU A 57 -21.57 13.45 3.44
N ALA A 58 -22.59 14.28 3.17
CA ALA A 58 -23.75 13.88 2.35
C ALA A 58 -23.35 13.27 0.99
N TRP A 59 -22.26 13.74 0.39
CA TRP A 59 -21.69 13.23 -0.86
C TRP A 59 -21.19 11.78 -0.75
N ALA A 60 -20.78 11.32 0.43
CA ALA A 60 -20.23 9.99 0.66
C ALA A 60 -21.30 8.94 1.02
N ARG A 61 -22.56 9.34 1.17
CA ARG A 61 -23.64 8.47 1.69
C ARG A 61 -24.02 7.32 0.77
N TYR A 62 -23.59 7.31 -0.49
CA TYR A 62 -23.71 6.16 -1.37
C TYR A 62 -22.69 5.05 -1.07
N HIS A 63 -21.67 5.34 -0.27
CA HIS A 63 -20.55 4.42 -0.03
C HIS A 63 -20.99 3.24 0.86
N PRO A 64 -20.51 2.00 0.61
CA PRO A 64 -20.87 0.81 1.39
C PRO A 64 -20.73 0.96 2.92
N HIS A 65 -19.80 1.81 3.37
CA HIS A 65 -19.62 2.14 4.79
C HIS A 65 -20.91 2.60 5.49
N PHE A 66 -21.83 3.27 4.79
CA PHE A 66 -23.09 3.78 5.38
C PHE A 66 -24.27 2.80 5.29
N HIS A 67 -24.09 1.65 4.63
CA HIS A 67 -25.15 0.68 4.38
C HIS A 67 -24.98 -0.63 5.16
N GLY A 68 -23.92 -0.75 5.95
CA GLY A 68 -23.65 -1.89 6.83
C GLY A 68 -24.33 -1.78 8.20
N GLN A 69 -24.09 -2.79 9.05
CA GLN A 69 -24.38 -2.67 10.48
C GLN A 69 -23.39 -1.72 11.15
N ALA A 70 -23.82 -1.08 12.24
CA ALA A 70 -22.94 -0.27 13.06
C ALA A 70 -21.75 -1.11 13.57
N ASP A 71 -20.56 -0.59 13.41
CA ASP A 71 -19.28 -1.18 13.83
C ASP A 71 -18.33 -0.04 14.20
N ALA A 72 -17.85 -0.04 15.44
CA ALA A 72 -16.92 0.98 15.95
C ALA A 72 -15.60 1.07 15.14
N ASN A 73 -15.28 0.04 14.36
CA ASN A 73 -14.12 0.01 13.47
C ASN A 73 -14.42 0.57 12.07
N ASN A 74 -15.70 0.79 11.73
CA ASN A 74 -16.15 1.38 10.47
C ASN A 74 -15.65 2.82 10.36
N THR A 75 -14.59 3.00 9.59
CA THR A 75 -13.83 4.25 9.52
C THR A 75 -13.71 4.68 8.07
N LEU A 76 -14.07 5.92 7.78
CA LEU A 76 -13.86 6.54 6.48
C LEU A 76 -12.60 7.41 6.56
N TYR A 77 -11.63 7.12 5.69
CA TYR A 77 -10.45 7.95 5.50
C TYR A 77 -10.66 8.81 4.26
N ILE A 78 -10.52 10.13 4.41
CA ILE A 78 -10.53 11.07 3.29
C ILE A 78 -9.09 11.47 3.02
N ALA A 79 -8.71 11.47 1.75
CA ALA A 79 -7.36 11.86 1.35
C ALA A 79 -7.09 13.33 1.68
N SER A 80 -5.84 13.67 1.98
CA SER A 80 -5.41 15.07 1.90
C SER A 80 -5.51 15.57 0.45
N GLU A 81 -5.71 16.88 0.28
CA GLU A 81 -5.70 17.50 -1.06
C GLU A 81 -4.31 17.35 -1.71
N ASN A 82 -3.27 17.75 -0.97
CA ASN A 82 -1.87 17.60 -1.35
C ASN A 82 -1.15 16.60 -0.44
N LEU A 83 -0.20 15.89 -1.02
CA LEU A 83 0.70 14.99 -0.32
C LEU A 83 1.81 15.80 0.36
N SER A 84 1.97 15.59 1.67
CA SER A 84 3.09 16.12 2.44
C SER A 84 3.93 15.01 3.05
N LEU A 85 5.24 15.03 2.83
CA LEU A 85 6.18 14.08 3.45
C LEU A 85 7.13 14.86 4.34
N ASP A 86 7.36 14.37 5.56
CA ASP A 86 8.19 15.02 6.59
C ASP A 86 7.85 16.52 6.85
N GLY A 87 6.58 16.89 6.64
CA GLY A 87 6.08 18.26 6.83
C GLY A 87 6.20 19.19 5.62
N GLU A 88 6.74 18.70 4.50
CA GLU A 88 6.91 19.46 3.26
C GLU A 88 5.85 19.03 2.22
N ASP A 89 5.19 19.98 1.55
CA ASP A 89 4.30 19.69 0.41
C ASP A 89 5.15 19.35 -0.82
N ILE A 90 4.95 18.18 -1.43
CA ILE A 90 5.75 17.72 -2.55
C ILE A 90 5.11 17.93 -3.93
N ALA A 91 4.05 18.75 -3.99
CA ALA A 91 3.28 19.11 -5.18
C ALA A 91 2.67 17.91 -5.93
N LEU A 92 2.26 16.89 -5.18
CA LEU A 92 1.50 15.74 -5.66
C LEU A 92 0.14 15.68 -4.95
N PRO A 93 -0.91 15.13 -5.57
CA PRO A 93 -2.18 14.93 -4.90
C PRO A 93 -2.04 13.92 -3.75
N GLY A 94 -2.79 14.12 -2.66
CA GLY A 94 -2.76 13.23 -1.50
C GLY A 94 -3.25 11.81 -1.80
N ALA A 95 -3.98 11.59 -2.89
CA ALA A 95 -4.32 10.26 -3.38
C ALA A 95 -4.21 10.14 -4.90
N GLY A 96 -3.97 8.91 -5.37
CA GLY A 96 -3.88 8.63 -6.80
C GLY A 96 -3.60 7.16 -7.11
N THR A 97 -3.43 6.89 -8.40
CA THR A 97 -3.13 5.54 -8.92
C THR A 97 -1.94 5.57 -9.86
N PHE A 98 -1.18 4.48 -9.89
CA PHE A 98 -0.10 4.28 -10.85
C PHE A 98 -0.71 3.86 -12.20
N LYS A 99 -0.54 4.68 -13.24
CA LYS A 99 -1.19 4.44 -14.54
C LYS A 99 -0.55 3.31 -15.35
N LYS A 100 0.70 2.98 -15.04
CA LYS A 100 1.48 1.96 -15.72
C LYS A 100 2.16 1.07 -14.70
N ILE A 101 2.30 -0.20 -15.02
CA ILE A 101 3.12 -1.10 -14.23
C ILE A 101 4.60 -0.85 -14.57
N HIS A 102 5.38 -0.57 -13.54
CA HIS A 102 6.83 -0.48 -13.60
C HIS A 102 7.42 -1.47 -12.60
N ASP A 103 8.67 -1.90 -12.83
CA ASP A 103 9.35 -2.84 -11.93
C ASP A 103 9.51 -2.29 -10.51
N GLU A 104 9.56 -0.96 -10.35
CA GLU A 104 9.63 -0.27 -9.05
C GLU A 104 8.34 -0.39 -8.22
N TYR A 105 7.21 -0.58 -8.88
CA TYR A 105 5.92 -0.82 -8.22
C TYR A 105 5.70 -2.30 -7.90
N ARG A 106 6.51 -3.19 -8.47
CA ARG A 106 6.37 -4.63 -8.29
C ARG A 106 6.99 -5.07 -6.96
N LEU A 107 6.15 -5.61 -6.08
CA LEU A 107 6.58 -6.16 -4.79
C LEU A 107 7.16 -7.56 -4.97
N THR A 108 6.50 -8.44 -5.73
CA THR A 108 7.00 -9.80 -5.96
C THR A 108 8.30 -9.77 -6.76
N ALA A 109 9.35 -10.46 -6.28
CA ALA A 109 10.62 -10.51 -6.98
C ALA A 109 10.46 -11.03 -8.43
N PRO A 110 11.22 -10.51 -9.43
CA PRO A 110 11.08 -10.90 -10.84
C PRO A 110 11.05 -12.41 -11.09
N GLU A 111 12.00 -13.13 -10.47
CA GLU A 111 12.20 -14.58 -10.60
C GLU A 111 11.50 -15.41 -9.51
N ALA A 112 10.58 -14.81 -8.76
CA ALA A 112 9.88 -15.50 -7.69
C ALA A 112 8.95 -16.60 -8.22
N ALA A 113 9.00 -17.77 -7.60
CA ALA A 113 8.05 -18.85 -7.85
C ALA A 113 6.68 -18.59 -7.20
N SER A 114 6.61 -17.67 -6.23
CA SER A 114 5.40 -17.33 -5.49
C SER A 114 5.23 -15.82 -5.32
N PRO A 115 3.99 -15.28 -5.42
CA PRO A 115 3.72 -13.86 -5.23
C PRO A 115 4.06 -13.35 -3.82
N THR A 116 4.17 -14.25 -2.85
CA THR A 116 4.59 -13.92 -1.46
C THR A 116 6.08 -13.61 -1.32
N GLN A 117 6.91 -13.95 -2.31
CA GLN A 117 8.34 -13.65 -2.27
C GLN A 117 8.57 -12.23 -2.78
N TRP A 118 8.65 -11.29 -1.86
CA TRP A 118 8.81 -9.88 -2.16
C TRP A 118 10.29 -9.51 -2.26
N ARG A 119 10.57 -8.49 -3.08
CA ARG A 119 11.84 -7.77 -3.14
C ARG A 119 11.53 -6.30 -2.82
N LEU A 120 12.04 -5.83 -1.71
CA LEU A 120 11.89 -4.46 -1.24
C LEU A 120 13.25 -3.74 -1.31
N PRO A 121 13.29 -2.40 -1.36
CA PRO A 121 14.53 -1.66 -1.15
C PRO A 121 15.27 -2.12 0.11
N GLY A 122 16.61 -2.10 0.08
CA GLY A 122 17.44 -2.67 1.14
C GLY A 122 17.21 -2.05 2.51
N PHE A 123 16.80 -0.78 2.56
CA PHE A 123 16.48 -0.07 3.81
C PHE A 123 15.25 -0.64 4.53
N PHE A 124 14.38 -1.41 3.87
CA PHE A 124 13.26 -2.09 4.53
C PHE A 124 13.73 -3.22 5.45
N TYR A 125 14.96 -3.73 5.29
CA TYR A 125 15.47 -4.74 6.20
C TYR A 125 15.63 -4.13 7.60
N PRO A 126 14.89 -4.62 8.61
CA PRO A 126 14.83 -3.99 9.92
C PRO A 126 16.20 -3.96 10.61
N SER A 127 16.49 -2.87 11.33
CA SER A 127 17.63 -2.77 12.26
C SER A 127 17.43 -3.67 13.48
N SER A 128 16.19 -3.83 13.93
CA SER A 128 15.72 -4.82 14.90
C SER A 128 14.37 -5.37 14.46
N PHE A 129 14.13 -6.68 14.65
CA PHE A 129 12.91 -7.33 14.16
C PHE A 129 11.61 -6.91 14.88
N ASP A 130 11.72 -6.22 16.01
CA ASP A 130 10.56 -5.57 16.66
C ASP A 130 10.06 -4.35 15.85
N LEU A 131 10.92 -3.78 15.00
CA LEU A 131 10.61 -2.67 14.09
C LEU A 131 10.24 -3.15 12.69
N ALA A 132 10.27 -4.47 12.44
CA ALA A 132 9.91 -5.01 11.15
C ALA A 132 8.48 -4.64 10.76
N LEU A 133 8.21 -4.62 9.45
CA LEU A 133 6.87 -4.52 8.90
C LEU A 133 5.90 -5.44 9.68
N SER A 134 4.75 -4.93 10.10
CA SER A 134 3.83 -5.66 10.98
C SER A 134 3.56 -7.08 10.49
N TYR A 135 3.50 -8.05 11.41
CA TYR A 135 3.41 -9.50 11.15
C TYR A 135 4.66 -10.17 10.56
N HIS A 136 5.76 -9.43 10.39
CA HIS A 136 7.01 -9.94 9.82
C HIS A 136 8.20 -9.86 10.80
N SER A 137 7.97 -9.93 12.11
CA SER A 137 9.07 -9.96 13.10
C SER A 137 9.89 -11.27 13.10
N ASN A 138 9.45 -12.31 12.40
CA ASN A 138 10.24 -13.55 12.29
C ASN A 138 11.43 -13.35 11.33
N PRO A 139 12.69 -13.43 11.81
CA PRO A 139 13.88 -13.23 10.98
C PRO A 139 14.00 -14.18 9.78
N ALA A 140 13.47 -15.40 9.90
CA ALA A 140 13.53 -16.41 8.84
C ALA A 140 12.75 -16.01 7.58
N ARG A 141 11.92 -14.96 7.65
CA ARG A 141 11.20 -14.41 6.50
C ARG A 141 12.02 -13.41 5.69
N TRP A 142 13.16 -12.96 6.22
CA TRP A 142 13.96 -11.89 5.64
C TRP A 142 15.33 -12.37 5.20
N SER A 143 15.82 -11.82 4.08
CA SER A 143 17.23 -11.94 3.70
C SER A 143 17.73 -10.66 3.05
N ARG A 144 19.02 -10.34 3.25
CA ARG A 144 19.68 -9.19 2.62
C ARG A 144 20.19 -9.59 1.24
N ALA A 145 20.09 -8.70 0.26
CA ALA A 145 20.51 -8.94 -1.12
C ALA A 145 20.98 -7.63 -1.79
N GLY A 146 22.19 -7.16 -1.45
CA GLY A 146 22.75 -5.92 -2.00
C GLY A 146 21.87 -4.70 -1.68
N GLU A 147 21.50 -3.96 -2.73
CA GLU A 147 20.60 -2.80 -2.66
C GLU A 147 19.14 -3.15 -2.30
N TYR A 148 18.83 -4.44 -2.19
CA TYR A 148 17.50 -4.94 -1.88
C TYR A 148 17.49 -5.83 -0.63
N CYS A 149 16.30 -6.09 -0.14
CA CYS A 149 16.03 -7.19 0.76
C CYS A 149 14.89 -8.05 0.22
N HIS A 150 14.88 -9.32 0.59
CA HIS A 150 13.78 -10.21 0.31
C HIS A 150 12.95 -10.43 1.55
N LEU A 151 11.63 -10.47 1.35
CA LEU A 151 10.63 -10.73 2.37
C LEU A 151 9.70 -11.83 1.90
N THR A 152 9.49 -12.86 2.72
CA THR A 152 8.38 -13.81 2.52
C THR A 152 7.13 -13.29 3.21
N SER A 153 6.25 -12.63 2.45
CA SER A 153 5.03 -11.99 2.96
C SER A 153 4.06 -13.01 3.55
N VAL A 154 3.38 -12.65 4.63
CA VAL A 154 2.26 -13.45 5.16
C VAL A 154 1.01 -13.27 4.29
N SER A 155 0.14 -14.28 4.27
CA SER A 155 -1.19 -14.20 3.63
C SER A 155 -2.27 -13.64 4.57
N ARG A 156 -1.91 -13.39 5.84
CA ARG A 156 -2.83 -12.96 6.90
C ARG A 156 -2.79 -11.44 7.05
N GLY A 157 -3.96 -10.81 6.93
CA GLY A 157 -4.10 -9.35 6.95
C GLY A 157 -3.68 -8.76 5.61
N GLN A 158 -4.58 -8.07 4.93
CA GLN A 158 -4.26 -7.37 3.67
C GLN A 158 -3.56 -6.02 3.93
N GLU A 159 -3.26 -5.72 5.19
CA GLU A 159 -2.73 -4.45 5.66
C GLU A 159 -1.47 -4.70 6.48
N PHE A 160 -0.40 -3.98 6.12
CA PHE A 160 0.88 -4.02 6.81
C PHE A 160 1.27 -2.61 7.22
N VAL A 161 1.74 -2.45 8.46
CA VAL A 161 2.14 -1.17 9.04
C VAL A 161 3.65 -1.14 9.22
N LEU A 162 4.27 -0.03 8.82
CA LEU A 162 5.68 0.29 9.04
C LEU A 162 5.74 1.60 9.81
N ASP A 163 6.48 1.63 10.91
CA ASP A 163 6.76 2.88 11.62
C ASP A 163 7.85 3.65 10.86
N ALA A 164 7.45 4.65 10.06
CA ALA A 164 8.37 5.42 9.23
C ALA A 164 9.46 6.15 10.05
N ALA A 165 9.23 6.45 11.33
CA ALA A 165 10.24 7.09 12.17
C ALA A 165 11.48 6.21 12.40
N ALA A 166 11.32 4.88 12.31
CA ALA A 166 12.42 3.93 12.38
C ALA A 166 13.15 3.71 11.03
N TYR A 167 12.65 4.29 9.94
CA TYR A 167 13.10 4.06 8.58
C TYR A 167 13.27 5.40 7.83
N PRO A 168 14.39 6.13 8.05
CA PRO A 168 14.59 7.47 7.50
C PRO A 168 14.56 7.52 5.97
N ASP A 169 14.86 6.41 5.29
CA ASP A 169 14.87 6.32 3.82
C ASP A 169 13.47 6.12 3.22
N VAL A 170 12.42 5.94 4.03
CA VAL A 170 11.04 5.73 3.54
C VAL A 170 10.51 6.97 2.86
N SER A 171 10.65 8.17 3.44
CA SER A 171 10.11 9.40 2.86
C SER A 171 10.74 9.73 1.50
N PRO A 172 12.08 9.73 1.33
CA PRO A 172 12.70 9.92 0.02
C PRO A 172 12.32 8.84 -1.01
N TRP A 173 12.22 7.58 -0.58
CA TRP A 173 11.77 6.49 -1.45
C TRP A 173 10.33 6.68 -1.91
N LEU A 174 9.43 7.04 -0.99
CA LEU A 174 8.02 7.27 -1.27
C LEU A 174 7.84 8.44 -2.25
N GLU A 175 8.57 9.54 -2.05
CA GLU A 175 8.59 10.65 -3.01
C GLU A 175 9.03 10.19 -4.41
N GLY A 176 10.16 9.48 -4.50
CA GLY A 176 10.69 8.97 -5.77
C GLY A 176 9.73 8.01 -6.47
N LEU A 177 9.06 7.14 -5.71
CA LEU A 177 8.05 6.21 -6.17
C LEU A 177 6.83 6.95 -6.74
N LEU A 178 6.32 7.95 -6.02
CA LEU A 178 5.07 8.64 -6.37
C LEU A 178 5.23 9.66 -7.50
N ARG A 179 6.42 10.24 -7.67
CA ARG A 179 6.72 11.13 -8.80
C ARG A 179 6.68 10.43 -10.17
N GLN A 180 6.65 9.10 -10.20
CA GLN A 180 6.58 8.31 -11.41
C GLN A 180 5.15 7.90 -11.83
N ALA A 181 4.13 8.33 -11.08
CA ALA A 181 2.73 7.90 -11.26
C ALA A 181 2.03 8.38 -12.54
#